data_AF-A0A387BKM8-F1
#
_entry.id   AF-A0A387BKM8-F1
#
_cell.length_a   1.000
_cell.length_b   1.000
_cell.length_c   1.000
_cell.angle_alpha   90.00
_cell.angle_beta   90.00
_cell.angle_gamma   90.00
#
_symmetry.space_group_name_H-M   'P 1'
#
loop_
_entity.id
_entity.type
_entity.pdbx_description
1 polymer ?
#
loop_
_entity_poly.entity_id
_entity_poly.type
_entity_poly.pdbx_seq_one_letter_code
_entity_poly.pdbx_strand_id
1 'polypeptide(L)'
;MAASSGTVVALVGGESPELISELGSLRNVDAFTLAVGDETDASRRISTSQASYVISDVDPLAHVAAAWVEFFDDRVTLDTLLFEAEAAADALRAGRAQLPDYYLVLDPESVEGTWRHWWFGALSRKAPTRVIPVASSSGEVRRQLRHLPTGRPWPAEYAEWLGRLQYEVPDRLALQ
;
A
#
# COMPACT_ATOMS: atom_id res chain seq x y z
N MET A 1 -8.33 -0.88 20.37
CA MET A 1 -8.55 -1.63 19.12
C MET A 1 -7.58 -2.79 19.11
N ALA A 2 -8.07 -4.02 18.97
CA ALA A 2 -7.21 -5.19 18.91
C ALA A 2 -6.49 -5.18 17.55
N ALA A 3 -5.17 -5.08 17.56
CA ALA A 3 -4.37 -5.30 16.36
C ALA A 3 -4.59 -6.74 15.88
N SER A 4 -4.66 -6.97 14.57
CA SER A 4 -4.57 -8.31 14.01
C SER A 4 -3.31 -8.99 14.55
N SER A 5 -3.40 -10.26 14.93
CA SER A 5 -2.20 -11.02 15.34
C SER A 5 -1.32 -11.39 14.15
N GLY A 6 -1.88 -11.36 12.94
CA GLY A 6 -1.20 -11.64 11.68
C GLY A 6 -0.65 -10.39 10.98
N THR A 7 0.33 -10.62 10.10
CA THR A 7 0.94 -9.61 9.23
C THR A 7 0.02 -9.26 8.06
N VAL A 8 -0.31 -7.98 7.92
CA VAL A 8 -1.17 -7.45 6.86
C VAL A 8 -0.31 -7.06 5.65
N VAL A 9 -0.69 -7.52 4.47
CA VAL A 9 0.05 -7.30 3.24
C VAL A 9 -0.89 -6.77 2.17
N ALA A 10 -0.58 -5.59 1.63
CA ALA A 10 -1.22 -5.09 0.42
C ALA A 10 -0.46 -5.60 -0.80
N LEU A 11 -1.16 -6.25 -1.71
CA LEU A 11 -0.64 -6.69 -3.00
C LEU A 11 -1.09 -5.69 -4.07
N VAL A 12 -0.16 -4.93 -4.63
CA VAL A 12 -0.45 -3.84 -5.58
C VAL A 12 0.14 -4.16 -6.94
N GLY A 13 -0.62 -3.92 -8.00
CA GLY A 13 -0.26 -4.22 -9.39
C GLY A 13 -1.40 -4.92 -10.13
N GLY A 14 -1.32 -4.99 -11.46
CA GLY A 14 -2.43 -5.42 -12.31
C GLY A 14 -2.91 -6.86 -12.10
N GLU A 15 -2.00 -7.77 -11.73
CA GLU A 15 -2.31 -9.20 -11.52
C GLU A 15 -2.67 -9.53 -10.05
N SER A 16 -2.91 -8.52 -9.22
CA SER A 16 -3.19 -8.74 -7.79
C SER A 16 -4.46 -9.57 -7.54
N PRO A 17 -5.60 -9.39 -8.24
CA PRO A 17 -6.83 -10.14 -7.94
C PRO A 17 -6.69 -11.64 -8.20
N GLU A 18 -6.04 -12.01 -9.29
CA GLU A 18 -5.76 -13.40 -9.66
C GLU A 18 -4.82 -14.05 -8.64
N LEU A 19 -3.74 -13.36 -8.28
CA LEU A 19 -2.77 -13.89 -7.31
C LEU A 19 -3.34 -13.98 -5.90
N ILE A 20 -4.17 -13.03 -5.46
CA ILE A 20 -4.89 -13.10 -4.17
C ILE A 20 -5.78 -14.33 -4.13
N SER A 21 -6.50 -14.61 -5.22
CA SER A 21 -7.36 -15.80 -5.32
C SER A 21 -6.55 -17.09 -5.20
N GLU A 22 -5.38 -17.16 -5.82
CA GLU A 22 -4.49 -18.32 -5.71
C GLU A 22 -3.91 -18.48 -4.29
N LEU A 23 -3.45 -17.37 -3.67
CA LEU A 23 -2.87 -17.34 -2.33
C LEU A 23 -3.88 -17.71 -1.25
N GLY A 24 -5.17 -17.44 -1.47
CA GLY A 24 -6.27 -17.84 -0.57
C GLY A 24 -6.42 -19.35 -0.38
N SER A 25 -5.83 -20.16 -1.25
CA SER A 25 -5.79 -21.63 -1.08
C SER A 25 -4.78 -22.11 -0.02
N LEU A 26 -3.90 -21.23 0.45
CA LEU A 26 -2.82 -21.59 1.38
C LEU A 26 -3.31 -21.66 2.83
N ARG A 27 -2.74 -22.58 3.61
CA ARG A 27 -2.95 -22.58 5.06
C ARG A 27 -2.31 -21.34 5.69
N ASN A 28 -2.97 -20.80 6.71
CA ASN A 28 -2.53 -19.64 7.48
C ASN A 28 -2.47 -18.32 6.70
N VAL A 29 -3.16 -18.26 5.55
CA VAL A 29 -3.36 -17.05 4.75
C VAL A 29 -4.87 -16.76 4.71
N ASP A 30 -5.25 -15.52 5.00
CA ASP A 30 -6.58 -14.99 4.71
C ASP A 30 -6.42 -13.98 3.58
N ALA A 31 -6.77 -14.40 2.36
CA ALA A 31 -6.64 -13.58 1.16
C ALA A 31 -8.02 -13.16 0.67
N PHE A 32 -8.18 -11.88 0.33
CA PHE A 32 -9.43 -11.37 -0.19
C PHE A 32 -9.22 -10.12 -1.04
N THR A 33 -10.12 -9.90 -2.00
CA THR A 33 -10.23 -8.66 -2.75
C THR A 33 -11.44 -7.88 -2.27
N LEU A 34 -11.39 -6.56 -2.33
CA LEU A 34 -12.56 -5.72 -2.09
C LEU A 34 -12.75 -4.72 -3.22
N ALA A 35 -14.00 -4.31 -3.41
CA ALA A 35 -14.29 -3.20 -4.30
C ALA A 35 -13.73 -1.90 -3.68
N VAL A 36 -13.35 -0.96 -4.55
CA VAL A 36 -12.93 0.39 -4.15
C VAL A 36 -14.02 1.05 -3.30
N GLY A 37 -13.64 1.65 -2.16
CA GLY A 37 -14.57 2.32 -1.24
C GLY A 37 -15.11 1.45 -0.11
N ASP A 38 -14.59 0.23 0.07
CA ASP A 38 -14.98 -0.71 1.13
C ASP A 38 -13.91 -0.88 2.23
N GLU A 39 -13.16 0.18 2.53
CA GLU A 39 -12.02 0.15 3.46
C GLU A 39 -12.43 -0.19 4.90
N THR A 40 -13.69 0.08 5.26
CA THR A 40 -14.23 -0.26 6.58
C THR A 40 -14.43 -1.77 6.72
N ASP A 41 -14.94 -2.45 5.69
CA ASP A 41 -15.08 -3.91 5.72
C ASP A 41 -13.71 -4.58 5.59
N ALA A 42 -12.75 -3.98 4.87
CA ALA A 42 -11.35 -4.40 4.86
C ALA A 42 -10.77 -4.41 6.28
N SER A 43 -10.88 -3.27 6.97
CA SER A 43 -10.36 -3.10 8.34
C SER A 43 -11.01 -4.05 9.32
N ARG A 44 -12.33 -4.28 9.20
CA ARG A 44 -13.05 -5.26 10.00
C ARG A 44 -12.50 -6.66 9.74
N ARG A 45 -12.39 -7.08 8.48
CA ARG A 45 -11.92 -8.42 8.11
C ARG A 45 -10.50 -8.67 8.60
N ILE A 46 -9.59 -7.71 8.38
CA ILE A 46 -8.22 -7.73 8.91
C ILE A 46 -8.23 -7.95 10.43
N SER A 47 -9.01 -7.17 11.18
CA SER A 47 -9.02 -7.25 12.64
C SER A 47 -9.59 -8.57 13.20
N THR A 48 -10.50 -9.22 12.47
CA THR A 48 -11.09 -10.51 12.88
C THR A 48 -10.28 -11.73 12.46
N SER A 49 -9.34 -11.57 11.53
CA SER A 49 -8.59 -12.70 10.98
C SER A 49 -7.70 -13.36 12.05
N GLN A 50 -7.63 -14.69 12.00
CA GLN A 50 -6.73 -15.50 12.83
C GLN A 50 -5.56 -16.06 12.02
N ALA A 51 -5.45 -15.69 10.74
CA ALA A 51 -4.37 -16.11 9.86
C ALA A 51 -3.05 -15.44 10.24
N SER A 52 -1.93 -16.09 9.92
CA SER A 52 -0.60 -15.48 10.11
C SER A 52 -0.34 -14.36 9.11
N TYR A 53 -0.93 -14.45 7.91
CA TYR A 53 -0.89 -13.42 6.89
C TYR A 53 -2.29 -13.07 6.43
N VAL A 54 -2.57 -11.77 6.33
CA VAL A 54 -3.77 -11.23 5.69
C VAL A 54 -3.33 -10.52 4.42
N ILE A 55 -3.87 -10.92 3.26
CA ILE A 55 -3.45 -10.42 1.96
C ILE A 55 -4.64 -9.81 1.24
N SER A 56 -4.51 -8.56 0.79
CA SER A 56 -5.57 -7.90 0.03
C SER A 56 -5.01 -6.93 -1.02
N ASP A 57 -5.85 -6.53 -1.96
CA ASP A 57 -5.58 -5.48 -2.95
C ASP A 57 -5.96 -4.07 -2.45
N VAL A 58 -6.48 -3.97 -1.22
CA VAL A 58 -6.88 -2.72 -0.60
C VAL A 58 -5.65 -1.86 -0.30
N ASP A 59 -5.51 -0.76 -1.01
CA ASP A 59 -4.54 0.30 -0.72
C ASP A 59 -5.26 1.47 -0.02
N PRO A 60 -5.10 1.64 1.31
CA PRO A 60 -5.73 2.74 2.06
C PRO A 60 -5.22 4.13 1.65
N LEU A 61 -4.15 4.20 0.85
CA LEU A 61 -3.60 5.43 0.31
C LEU A 61 -3.86 5.56 -1.20
N ALA A 62 -4.71 4.73 -1.81
CA ALA A 62 -4.96 4.75 -3.26
C ALA A 62 -5.33 6.14 -3.79
N HIS A 63 -6.24 6.85 -3.10
CA HIS A 63 -6.66 8.20 -3.47
C HIS A 63 -5.53 9.23 -3.31
N VAL A 64 -4.72 9.09 -2.25
CA VAL A 64 -3.53 9.94 -2.04
C VAL A 64 -2.49 9.70 -3.13
N ALA A 65 -2.26 8.44 -3.49
CA ALA A 65 -1.34 8.05 -4.55
C ALA A 65 -1.77 8.65 -5.89
N ALA A 66 -3.05 8.52 -6.24
CA ALA A 66 -3.63 9.11 -7.44
C ALA A 66 -3.46 10.63 -7.46
N ALA A 67 -3.85 11.33 -6.39
CA ALA A 67 -3.71 12.78 -6.30
C ALA A 67 -2.25 13.24 -6.34
N TRP A 68 -1.32 12.48 -5.75
CA TRP A 68 0.11 12.78 -5.80
C TRP A 68 0.67 12.62 -7.21
N VAL A 69 0.31 11.54 -7.90
CA VAL A 69 0.70 11.32 -9.30
C VAL A 69 0.15 12.43 -10.18
N GLU A 70 -1.15 12.72 -10.05
CA GLU A 70 -1.81 13.75 -10.84
C GLU A 70 -1.26 15.15 -10.53
N PHE A 71 -0.84 15.43 -9.30
CA PHE A 71 -0.21 16.70 -8.93
C PHE A 71 1.12 16.88 -9.66
N PHE A 72 1.97 15.85 -9.68
CA PHE A 72 3.27 15.91 -10.36
C PHE A 72 3.20 15.77 -11.89
N ASP A 73 2.07 15.28 -12.40
CA ASP A 73 1.71 15.28 -13.82
C ASP A 73 0.99 16.57 -14.25
N ASP A 74 0.92 17.59 -13.38
CA ASP A 74 0.25 18.89 -13.60
C ASP A 74 -1.26 18.78 -13.95
N ARG A 75 -1.95 17.77 -13.40
CA ARG A 75 -3.37 17.47 -13.64
C ARG A 75 -4.31 17.89 -12.51
N VAL A 76 -3.82 17.97 -11.27
CA VAL A 76 -4.58 18.47 -10.11
C VAL A 76 -3.79 19.52 -9.33
N THR A 77 -4.46 20.24 -8.45
CA THR A 77 -3.85 21.28 -7.63
C THR A 77 -3.24 20.70 -6.35
N LEU A 78 -2.37 21.49 -5.70
CA LEU A 78 -1.87 21.18 -4.37
C LEU A 78 -3.00 20.99 -3.35
N ASP A 79 -4.06 21.80 -3.45
CA ASP A 79 -5.21 21.70 -2.55
C ASP A 79 -5.91 20.33 -2.66
N THR A 80 -6.02 19.77 -3.87
CA THR A 80 -6.55 18.41 -4.08
C THR A 80 -5.68 17.36 -3.39
N LEU A 81 -4.36 17.43 -3.56
CA LEU A 81 -3.44 16.50 -2.90
C LEU A 81 -3.54 16.62 -1.36
N LEU A 82 -3.54 17.83 -0.83
CA LEU A 82 -3.62 18.05 0.62
C LEU A 82 -4.96 17.59 1.20
N PHE A 83 -6.06 17.76 0.45
CA PHE A 83 -7.37 17.25 0.84
C PHE A 83 -7.39 15.73 0.96
N GLU A 84 -6.90 15.00 -0.05
CA GLU A 84 -6.84 13.54 -0.01
C GLU A 84 -5.90 13.04 1.11
N ALA A 85 -4.77 13.72 1.31
CA ALA A 85 -3.84 13.44 2.39
C ALA A 85 -4.47 13.60 3.79
N GLU A 86 -5.23 14.67 4.00
CA GLU A 86 -5.95 14.93 5.25
C GLU A 86 -7.05 13.88 5.48
N ALA A 87 -7.85 13.57 4.47
CA ALA A 87 -8.91 12.56 4.54
C ALA A 87 -8.35 11.17 4.91
N ALA A 88 -7.24 10.76 4.29
CA ALA A 88 -6.56 9.50 4.58
C ALA A 88 -5.97 9.49 6.01
N ALA A 89 -5.30 10.57 6.42
CA ALA A 89 -4.76 10.69 7.77
C ALA A 89 -5.87 10.57 8.84
N ASP A 90 -7.03 11.19 8.61
CA ASP A 90 -8.18 11.09 9.49
C ASP A 90 -8.81 9.70 9.52
N ALA A 91 -8.86 8.99 8.37
CA ALA A 91 -9.33 7.61 8.33
C ALA A 91 -8.42 6.67 9.13
N LEU A 92 -7.11 6.81 8.96
CA LEU A 92 -6.09 6.04 9.71
C LEU A 92 -6.16 6.33 11.21
N ARG A 93 -6.24 7.61 11.59
CA ARG A 93 -6.34 8.04 13.00
C ARG A 93 -7.64 7.56 13.65
N ALA A 94 -8.74 7.56 12.91
CA ALA A 94 -10.03 7.06 13.38
C ALA A 94 -10.14 5.53 13.38
N GLY A 95 -9.16 4.80 12.85
CA GLY A 95 -9.21 3.35 12.69
C GLY A 95 -10.24 2.88 11.67
N ARG A 96 -10.69 3.76 10.77
CA ARG A 96 -11.57 3.43 9.63
C ARG A 96 -10.80 2.83 8.46
N ALA A 97 -9.49 3.10 8.42
CA ALA A 97 -8.52 2.46 7.56
C ALA A 97 -7.31 2.04 8.39
N GLN A 98 -6.53 1.10 7.87
CA GLN A 98 -5.27 0.65 8.47
C GLN A 98 -4.22 0.51 7.36
N LEU A 99 -3.02 1.05 7.60
CA LEU A 99 -1.89 0.78 6.70
C LEU A 99 -1.49 -0.69 6.77
N PRO A 100 -1.20 -1.34 5.63
CA PRO A 100 -0.66 -2.69 5.63
C PRO A 100 0.73 -2.69 6.29
N ASP A 101 1.13 -3.80 6.91
CA ASP A 101 2.50 -3.95 7.39
C ASP A 101 3.50 -3.94 6.24
N TYR A 102 3.11 -4.43 5.05
CA TYR A 102 3.95 -4.41 3.85
C TYR A 102 3.11 -4.16 2.59
N TYR A 103 3.64 -3.35 1.67
CA TYR A 103 3.25 -3.35 0.26
C TYR A 103 4.16 -4.31 -0.49
N LEU A 104 3.58 -5.29 -1.18
CA LEU A 104 4.25 -6.07 -2.21
C LEU A 104 3.82 -5.52 -3.57
N VAL A 105 4.75 -4.86 -4.25
CA VAL A 105 4.51 -4.26 -5.56
C VAL A 105 4.87 -5.28 -6.63
N LEU A 106 3.84 -5.75 -7.33
CA LEU A 106 3.93 -6.74 -8.39
C LEU A 106 4.47 -6.12 -9.67
N ASP A 107 5.44 -6.79 -10.29
CA ASP A 107 6.12 -6.40 -11.54
C ASP A 107 6.39 -4.90 -11.63
N PRO A 108 7.26 -4.36 -10.75
CA PRO A 108 7.53 -2.92 -10.69
C PRO A 108 8.05 -2.33 -12.01
N GLU A 109 8.66 -3.15 -12.86
CA GLU A 109 9.13 -2.75 -14.19
C GLU A 109 7.99 -2.49 -15.17
N SER A 110 6.79 -3.03 -14.91
CA SER A 110 5.58 -2.75 -15.69
C SER A 110 4.87 -1.47 -15.26
N VAL A 111 5.24 -0.88 -14.11
CA VAL A 111 4.66 0.36 -13.60
C VAL A 111 5.33 1.54 -14.30
N GLU A 112 4.58 2.18 -15.19
CA GLU A 112 5.09 3.30 -15.99
C GLU A 112 4.98 4.65 -15.27
N GLY A 113 5.89 5.56 -15.63
CA GLY A 113 5.83 6.98 -15.28
C GLY A 113 5.85 7.28 -13.78
N THR A 114 5.11 8.32 -13.40
CA THR A 114 5.08 8.89 -12.05
C THR A 114 4.58 7.88 -10.99
N TRP A 115 3.70 6.95 -11.38
CA TRP A 115 3.18 5.90 -10.50
C TRP A 115 4.27 5.06 -9.84
N ARG A 116 5.36 4.74 -10.55
CA ARG A 116 6.47 3.97 -9.97
C ARG A 116 7.13 4.68 -8.80
N HIS A 117 7.19 6.02 -8.86
CA HIS A 117 7.82 6.86 -7.85
C HIS A 117 6.96 7.03 -6.59
N TRP A 118 5.66 6.73 -6.65
CA TRP A 118 4.82 6.70 -5.46
C TRP A 118 5.33 5.63 -4.47
N TRP A 119 5.39 4.37 -4.92
CA TRP A 119 5.83 3.27 -4.06
C TRP A 119 7.32 3.35 -3.74
N PHE A 120 8.17 3.43 -4.77
CA PHE A 120 9.64 3.32 -4.61
C PHE A 120 10.35 4.64 -4.29
N GLY A 121 9.60 5.74 -4.26
CA GLY A 121 10.09 7.06 -3.87
C GLY A 121 9.38 7.55 -2.61
N ALA A 122 8.17 8.08 -2.77
CA ALA A 122 7.43 8.75 -1.70
C ALA A 122 7.19 7.84 -0.48
N LEU A 123 6.67 6.62 -0.68
CA LEU A 123 6.43 5.67 0.40
C LEU A 123 7.71 5.02 0.93
N SER A 124 8.61 4.55 0.06
CA SER A 124 9.87 3.94 0.49
C SER A 124 10.76 4.90 1.29
N ARG A 125 10.68 6.22 1.07
CA ARG A 125 11.39 7.21 1.92
C ARG A 125 10.87 7.24 3.36
N LYS A 126 9.60 6.87 3.60
CA LYS A 126 9.02 6.80 4.97
C LYS A 126 9.32 5.47 5.65
N ALA A 127 9.21 4.37 4.92
CA ALA A 127 9.45 3.04 5.45
C ALA A 127 10.05 2.11 4.37
N PRO A 128 11.38 2.16 4.14
CA PRO A 128 12.01 1.52 2.98
C PRO A 128 11.88 0.00 2.97
N THR A 129 11.82 -0.62 4.14
CA THR A 129 11.68 -2.09 4.28
C THR A 129 10.22 -2.56 4.16
N ARG A 130 9.26 -1.65 3.96
CA ARG A 130 7.83 -1.93 3.96
C ARG A 130 7.21 -1.89 2.56
N VAL A 131 7.97 -1.44 1.56
CA VAL A 131 7.59 -1.50 0.15
C VAL A 131 8.58 -2.42 -0.56
N ILE A 132 8.09 -3.55 -1.06
CA ILE A 132 8.95 -4.62 -1.58
C ILE A 132 8.54 -4.94 -3.01
N PRO A 133 9.46 -4.82 -3.99
CA PRO A 133 9.22 -5.29 -5.34
C PRO A 133 9.18 -6.83 -5.37
N VAL A 134 8.20 -7.41 -6.04
CA VAL A 134 8.04 -8.85 -6.21
C VAL A 134 7.59 -9.13 -7.64
N ALA A 135 8.08 -10.21 -8.24
CA ALA A 135 7.57 -10.66 -9.55
C ALA A 135 6.14 -11.18 -9.41
N SER A 136 5.29 -10.99 -10.42
CA SER A 136 3.88 -11.41 -10.39
C SER A 136 3.72 -12.93 -10.52
N SER A 137 4.04 -13.64 -9.45
CA SER A 137 3.71 -15.06 -9.32
C SER A 137 3.49 -15.44 -7.87
N SER A 138 2.59 -16.39 -7.63
CA SER A 138 2.28 -16.88 -6.30
C SER A 138 3.51 -17.47 -5.59
N GLY A 139 4.40 -18.15 -6.33
CA GLY A 139 5.63 -18.73 -5.81
C GLY A 139 6.59 -17.67 -5.23
N GLU A 140 6.75 -16.56 -5.95
CA GLU A 140 7.59 -15.43 -5.57
C GLU A 140 7.00 -14.69 -4.37
N VAL A 141 5.70 -14.38 -4.40
CA VAL A 141 4.99 -13.76 -3.27
C VAL A 141 5.10 -14.64 -2.02
N ARG A 142 4.87 -15.95 -2.13
CA ARG A 142 5.03 -16.90 -1.02
C ARG A 142 6.44 -16.93 -0.48
N ARG A 143 7.45 -16.87 -1.35
CA ARG A 143 8.85 -16.79 -0.90
C ARG A 143 9.09 -15.49 -0.14
N GLN A 144 8.55 -14.38 -0.63
CA GLN A 144 8.72 -13.08 0.00
C GLN A 144 8.05 -13.02 1.37
N LEU A 145 6.84 -13.55 1.53
CA LEU A 145 6.14 -13.62 2.83
C LEU A 145 6.98 -14.31 3.92
N ARG A 146 7.77 -15.34 3.55
CA ARG A 146 8.67 -16.05 4.48
C ARG A 146 9.94 -15.29 4.84
N HIS A 147 10.29 -14.25 4.08
CA HIS A 147 11.54 -13.49 4.21
C HIS A 147 11.27 -11.99 4.33
N LEU A 148 10.10 -11.62 4.87
CA LEU A 148 9.76 -10.22 5.08
C LEU A 148 10.82 -9.58 5.99
N PRO A 149 11.44 -8.46 5.56
CA PRO A 149 12.49 -7.82 6.32
C PRO A 149 11.93 -7.24 7.61
N THR A 150 12.70 -7.35 8.68
CA THR A 150 12.44 -6.59 9.90
C THR A 150 12.92 -5.16 9.71
N GLY A 151 12.17 -4.19 10.22
CA GLY A 151 12.52 -2.79 10.04
C GLY A 151 11.55 -1.87 10.76
N ARG A 152 11.78 -0.56 10.65
CA ARG A 152 10.90 0.43 11.26
C ARG A 152 9.47 0.26 10.72
N PRO A 153 8.45 0.34 11.60
CA PRO A 153 7.07 0.43 11.14
C PRO A 153 6.82 1.78 10.44
N TRP A 154 5.63 1.95 9.89
CA TRP A 154 5.19 3.24 9.38
C TRP A 154 5.24 4.32 10.48
N PRO A 155 5.59 5.58 10.14
CA PRO A 155 5.48 6.69 11.10
C PRO A 155 4.04 6.85 11.56
N ALA A 156 3.83 7.01 12.87
CA ALA A 156 2.50 7.11 13.46
C ALA A 156 1.85 8.49 13.22
N GLU A 157 2.67 9.49 12.90
CA GLU A 157 2.29 10.87 12.63
C GLU A 157 1.75 11.03 11.19
N TYR A 158 0.69 10.28 10.85
CA TYR A 158 0.14 10.22 9.49
C TYR A 158 -0.10 11.60 8.86
N ALA A 159 -0.74 12.51 9.61
CA ALA A 159 -1.03 13.86 9.13
C ALA A 159 0.25 14.65 8.79
N GLU A 160 1.32 14.48 9.56
CA GLU A 160 2.57 15.23 9.36
C GLU A 160 3.27 14.81 8.07
N TRP A 161 3.40 13.50 7.82
CA TRP A 161 4.13 13.04 6.65
C TRP A 161 3.28 13.03 5.38
N LEU A 162 1.97 12.76 5.47
CA LEU A 162 1.04 12.87 4.35
C LEU A 162 0.89 14.33 3.89
N GLY A 163 0.81 15.29 4.82
CA GLY A 163 0.72 16.72 4.52
C GLY A 163 2.01 17.35 3.96
N ARG A 164 3.06 16.55 3.78
CA ARG A 164 4.36 16.96 3.19
C ARG A 164 4.67 16.24 1.87
N LEU A 165 3.72 15.48 1.31
CA LEU A 165 3.93 14.71 0.08
C LEU A 165 4.28 15.55 -1.15
N GLN A 166 3.87 16.82 -1.18
CA GLN A 166 4.26 17.79 -2.21
C GLN A 166 5.78 18.04 -2.29
N TYR A 167 6.52 17.71 -1.23
CA TYR A 167 7.98 17.82 -1.21
C TYR A 167 8.69 16.51 -1.60
N GLU A 168 7.95 15.40 -1.69
CA GLU A 168 8.48 14.12 -2.17
C GLU A 168 8.41 14.14 -3.69
N VAL A 169 9.40 14.77 -4.33
CA VAL A 169 9.43 14.91 -5.79
C VAL A 169 9.74 13.56 -6.44
N PRO A 170 9.00 13.13 -7.48
CA PRO A 170 9.37 11.97 -8.28
C PRO A 170 10.78 12.17 -8.83
N ASP A 171 11.68 11.20 -8.60
CA ASP A 171 13.04 11.25 -9.12
C ASP A 171 13.00 11.20 -10.66
N ARG A 172 13.01 12.37 -11.33
CA ARG A 172 12.92 12.51 -12.80
C ARG A 172 14.17 12.04 -13.56
N LEU A 173 15.10 11.34 -12.90
CA LEU A 173 16.34 10.85 -13.52
C LEU A 173 16.08 9.59 -14.36
N ALA A 174 15.30 9.74 -15.42
CA ALA A 174 15.20 8.78 -16.53
C ALA A 174 14.69 9.47 -17.82
N LEU A 175 15.24 10.64 -18.16
CA LEU A 175 15.13 11.23 -19.49
C LEU A 175 16.47 11.89 -19.85
N GLN A 176 17.47 11.07 -20.16
CA GLN A 176 18.59 11.43 -21.05
C GLN A 176 18.88 10.26 -21.97
#